data_AF-A0A352WQP3-F1
#
_entry.id   AF-A0A352WQP3-F1
#
_cell.length_a   1.000
_cell.length_b   1.000
_cell.length_c   1.000
_cell.angle_alpha   90.00
_cell.angle_beta   90.00
_cell.angle_gamma   90.00
#
_symmetry.space_group_name_H-M   'P 1'
#
loop_
_entity.id
_entity.type
_entity.pdbx_description
1 polymer ?
#
loop_
_entity_poly.entity_id
_entity_poly.type
_entity_poly.pdbx_seq_one_letter_code
_entity_poly.pdbx_strand_id
1 'polypeptide(L)' 'VELGPGTGCFTRELYANVPETCNVIVIELNPDYIPHLRSAYGDRFEIIQGSAVDLDAYVEERGWPRIDLIVSGLP' A
#
# COMPACT_ATOMS: atom_id res chain seq x y z
N VAL A 1 -1.43 0.55 6.01
CA VAL A 1 -0.95 1.46 4.94
C VAL A 1 0.54 1.22 4.74
N GLU A 2 0.98 1.00 3.52
CA GLU A 2 2.40 1.00 3.15
C GLU A 2 2.71 2.21 2.26
N LEU A 3 3.77 2.95 2.60
CA LEU A 3 4.23 4.13 1.88
C LEU A 3 5.59 3.87 1.25
N GLY A 4 5.69 4.00 -0.08
CA GLY A 4 6.94 3.76 -0.81
C GLY A 4 7.41 2.30 -0.75
N PRO A 5 6.63 1.34 -1.28
CA PRO A 5 7.01 -0.07 -1.33
C PRO A 5 8.25 -0.32 -2.20
N GLY A 6 8.53 0.52 -3.20
CA GLY A 6 9.56 0.30 -4.21
C GLY A 6 9.45 -1.08 -4.85
N THR A 7 10.45 -1.92 -4.63
CA THR A 7 10.47 -3.31 -5.14
C THR A 7 9.55 -4.28 -4.41
N GLY A 8 8.86 -3.85 -3.34
CA GLY A 8 7.87 -4.64 -2.60
C GLY A 8 8.46 -5.54 -1.50
N CYS A 9 9.62 -5.20 -0.94
CA CYS A 9 10.26 -6.01 0.08
C CYS A 9 9.42 -6.13 1.36
N PHE A 10 8.84 -5.03 1.84
CA PHE A 10 7.91 -5.04 2.98
C PHE A 10 6.52 -5.50 2.56
N THR A 11 6.05 -5.11 1.37
CA THR A 11 4.77 -5.59 0.80
C THR A 11 4.66 -7.10 0.83
N ARG A 12 5.74 -7.83 0.49
CA ARG A 12 5.79 -9.29 0.56
C ARG A 12 5.54 -9.83 1.97
N GLU A 13 6.20 -9.25 2.97
CA GLU A 13 6.03 -9.69 4.36
C GLU A 13 4.65 -9.33 4.89
N LEU A 14 4.10 -8.17 4.52
CA LEU A 14 2.73 -7.80 4.83
C LEU A 14 1.75 -8.79 4.21
N TYR A 15 1.91 -9.12 2.93
CA TYR A 15 1.05 -10.07 2.22
C TYR A 15 1.04 -11.45 2.88
N ALA A 16 2.19 -11.93 3.35
CA ALA A 16 2.30 -13.23 4.01
C ALA A 16 1.72 -13.27 5.43
N ASN A 17 1.74 -12.15 6.17
CA ASN A 17 1.55 -12.19 7.63
C ASN A 17 0.31 -11.44 8.15
N VAL A 18 -0.25 -10.47 7.42
CA VAL A 18 -1.46 -9.80 7.88
C VAL A 18 -2.69 -10.72 7.72
N PRO A 19 -3.73 -10.59 8.56
CA PRO A 19 -4.99 -11.31 8.38
C PRO A 19 -5.63 -11.08 7.01
N GLU A 20 -6.29 -12.10 6.44
CA GLU A 20 -7.01 -11.97 5.16
C GLU A 20 -8.08 -10.87 5.17
N THR A 21 -8.63 -10.57 6.35
CA THR A 21 -9.63 -9.51 6.55
C THR A 21 -9.04 -8.10 6.64
N CYS A 22 -7.71 -7.95 6.62
CA CYS A 22 -7.08 -6.63 6.65
C CYS A 22 -7.21 -5.93 5.30
N ASN A 23 -7.75 -4.71 5.34
CA ASN A 23 -7.69 -3.81 4.20
C ASN A 23 -6.32 -3.13 4.16
N VAL A 24 -5.62 -3.24 3.02
CA VAL A 24 -4.27 -2.71 2.87
C VAL A 24 -4.20 -1.87 1.59
N ILE A 25 -3.78 -0.62 1.73
CA ILE A 25 -3.34 0.22 0.62
C ILE A 25 -1.81 0.28 0.61
N VAL A 26 -1.27 0.24 -0.59
CA VAL A 26 0.16 0.38 -0.90
C VAL A 26 0.30 1.56 -1.85
N ILE A 27 0.99 2.62 -1.43
CA ILE A 27 1.11 3.87 -2.18
C ILE A 27 2.54 4.00 -2.71
N GLU A 28 2.68 4.03 -4.03
CA GLU A 28 3.96 4.16 -4.73
C GLU A 28 3.90 5.31 -5.74
N LEU A 29 4.92 6.17 -5.71
CA LEU A 29 5.00 7.34 -6.57
C LEU A 29 5.55 6.97 -7.96
N ASN A 30 6.54 6.07 -8.01
CA ASN A 30 7.21 5.72 -9.25
C ASN A 30 6.36 4.70 -10.05
N PRO A 31 5.87 5.07 -11.27
CA PRO A 31 5.07 4.18 -12.10
C PRO A 31 5.78 2.88 -12.48
N ASP A 32 7.11 2.84 -12.51
CA ASP A 32 7.88 1.66 -12.92
C ASP A 32 7.63 0.44 -12.02
N TYR A 33 7.31 0.66 -10.74
CA TYR A 33 7.05 -0.41 -9.79
C TYR A 33 5.59 -0.90 -9.80
N ILE A 34 4.66 -0.09 -10.30
CA ILE A 34 3.22 -0.36 -10.23
C ILE A 34 2.80 -1.66 -10.93
N PRO A 35 3.27 -1.98 -12.16
CA PRO A 35 2.90 -3.22 -12.82
C PRO A 35 3.30 -4.46 -12.01
N HIS A 36 4.50 -4.43 -11.42
CA HIS A 36 4.98 -5.53 -10.58
C HIS A 36 4.12 -5.67 -9.31
N LEU A 37 3.91 -4.57 -8.59
CA LEU A 37 3.12 -4.58 -7.34
C LEU A 37 1.68 -5.04 -7.59
N ARG A 38 1.04 -4.58 -8.67
CA ARG A 38 -0.31 -5.01 -9.06
C ARG A 38 -0.36 -6.49 -9.43
N SER A 39 0.63 -6.96 -10.18
CA SER A 39 0.70 -8.37 -10.58
C SER A 39 0.92 -9.30 -9.39
N ALA A 40 1.79 -8.91 -8.45
CA ALA A 40 2.19 -9.75 -7.32
C ALA A 40 1.22 -9.71 -6.14
N TYR A 41 0.56 -8.56 -5.89
CA TYR A 41 -0.20 -8.33 -4.66
C TYR A 41 -1.60 -7.73 -4.88
N GLY A 42 -1.95 -7.37 -6.12
CA GLY A 42 -3.18 -6.65 -6.45
C GLY A 42 -4.47 -7.47 -6.37
N ASP A 43 -4.36 -8.77 -6.12
CA ASP A 43 -5.49 -9.66 -5.83
C ASP A 43 -6.05 -9.45 -4.42
N ARG A 44 -5.25 -8.85 -3.52
CA ARG A 44 -5.60 -8.64 -2.11
C ARG A 44 -5.33 -7.22 -1.62
N PHE A 45 -4.24 -6.62 -2.07
CA PHE A 45 -3.84 -5.26 -1.68
C PHE A 45 -4.23 -4.27 -2.76
N GLU A 46 -4.63 -3.09 -2.33
CA GLU A 46 -4.91 -2.01 -3.25
C GLU A 46 -3.63 -1.23 -3.56
N ILE A 47 -3.19 -1.31 -4.81
CA ILE A 47 -1.96 -0.66 -5.28
C ILE A 47 -2.30 0.68 -5.92
N ILE A 48 -1.90 1.76 -5.26
CA ILE A 48 -2.15 3.14 -5.66
C ILE A 48 -0.88 3.71 -6.27
N GLN A 49 -0.96 4.15 -7.52
CA GLN A 49 0.07 5.02 -8.09
C GLN A 49 -0.24 6.45 -7.66
N GLY A 50 0.54 6.99 -6.73
CA GLY A 50 0.23 8.26 -6.10
C GLY A 50 1.29 8.71 -5.10
N SER A 51 1.10 9.90 -4.55
CA SER A 51 2.01 10.45 -3.57
C SER A 51 1.56 10.11 -2.16
N ALA A 52 2.50 9.81 -1.27
CA ALA A 52 2.21 9.62 0.15
C ALA A 52 1.66 10.89 0.82
N VAL A 53 1.86 12.08 0.22
CA VAL A 53 1.28 13.35 0.73
C VAL A 53 -0.24 13.37 0.63
N ASP A 54 -0.81 12.57 -0.27
CA ASP A 54 -2.26 12.47 -0.48
C ASP A 54 -2.89 11.36 0.38
N LEU A 55 -2.16 10.83 1.38
CA LEU A 55 -2.61 9.74 2.24
C LEU A 55 -3.98 10.01 2.86
N ASP A 56 -4.19 11.21 3.40
CA ASP A 56 -5.45 11.56 4.07
C ASP A 56 -6.63 11.45 3.09
N ALA A 57 -6.46 11.93 1.85
CA ALA A 57 -7.49 11.80 0.81
C ALA A 57 -7.79 10.33 0.48
N TYR A 58 -6.77 9.49 0.33
CA TYR A 58 -6.97 8.06 0.09
C TYR A 58 -7.70 7.36 1.25
N VAL A 59 -7.43 7.74 2.49
CA VAL A 59 -8.08 7.16 3.67
C VAL A 59 -9.54 7.62 3.76
N GLU A 60 -9.80 8.90 3.52
CA GLU A 60 -11.13 9.50 3.50
C GLU A 60 -12.04 8.88 2.42
N GLU A 61 -11.53 8.70 1.20
CA GLU A 61 -12.26 8.06 0.09
C GLU A 61 -12.76 6.65 0.43
N ARG A 62 -12.04 5.94 1.29
CA ARG A 62 -12.39 4.58 1.74
C ARG A 62 -13.27 4.57 2.98
N GLY A 63 -13.56 5.73 3.56
CA GLY A 63 -14.34 5.86 4.79
C GLY A 63 -13.66 5.20 5.99
N TRP A 64 -12.32 5.11 6.00
CA TRP A 64 -11.59 4.50 7.11
C TRP A 64 -11.53 5.45 8.29
N PRO A 65 -12.10 5.10 9.46
CA PRO A 65 -12.12 5.99 10.62
C PRO A 65 -10.75 6.15 11.28
N ARG A 66 -9.82 5.21 11.02
CA ARG A 66 -8.45 5.21 11.53
C ARG A 66 -7.58 4.28 10.71
N ILE A 67 -6.27 4.49 10.78
CA ILE A 67 -5.25 3.54 10.32
C ILE A 67 -4.72 2.77 11.54
N ASP A 68 -4.68 1.43 11.46
CA ASP A 68 -4.12 0.58 12.52
C ASP A 68 -2.58 0.50 12.46
N LEU A 69 -2.01 0.55 11.26
CA LEU A 69 -0.57 0.40 11.03
C LEU A 69 -0.13 1.17 9.78
N ILE A 70 0.99 1.91 9.93
CA ILE A 70 1.74 2.52 8.82
C ILE A 70 3.12 1.87 8.77
N VAL A 71 3.50 1.40 7.58
CA VAL A 71 4.86 0.97 7.24
C VAL A 71 5.40 1.91 6.17
N SER A 72 6.62 2.41 6.32
CA SER A 72 7.20 3.37 5.37
C SER A 72 8.59 2.92 4.94
N GLY A 73 8.79 2.81 3.62
CA GLY A 73 10.08 2.67 2.95
C GLY A 73 10.57 3.97 2.32
N LEU A 74 9.87 5.09 2.55
CA LEU A 74 10.28 6.41 2.08
C LEU A 74 11.63 6.84 2.70
N PRO A 75 12.49 7.54 1.93
CA PRO A 75 13.73 8.12 2.45
C PRO A 75 13.50 9.28 3.44
#